data_AF-A0AAU6HBL3-F1
#
_entry.id   AF-A0AAU6HBL3-F1
#
_cell.length_a   1.000
_cell.length_b   1.000
_cell.length_c   1.000
_cell.angle_alpha   90.00
_cell.angle_beta   90.00
_cell.angle_gamma   90.00
#
_symmetry.space_group_name_H-M   'P 1'
#
loop_
_entity.id
_entity.type
_entity.pdbx_description
1 polymer ?
#
loop_
_entity_poly.entity_id
_entity_poly.type
_entity_poly.pdbx_seq_one_letter_code
_entity_poly.pdbx_strand_id
1 'polypeptide(L)'
;MTDTNHVTDASRQIPALIPTVGPGWTELLDQLHRDLSALDPAYRIEEFGTQLGRLRITVTDRFEAGEFDGEYADRAAALTDTAETASEQTCEACGSSGRIRFRGDGTWMRMQSLCDDCRNLGVFPYTSFDNVPNVPH
;
A
#
# COMPACT_ATOMS: atom_id res chain seq x y z
N MET A 1 3.83 -6.33 36.09
CA MET A 1 4.00 -7.08 34.83
C MET A 1 2.63 -7.14 34.20
N THR A 2 2.34 -6.23 33.29
CA THR A 2 1.03 -6.12 32.65
C THR A 2 1.22 -6.60 31.23
N ASP A 3 0.59 -7.73 30.91
CA ASP A 3 0.42 -8.22 29.54
C ASP A 3 -0.05 -7.07 28.64
N THR A 4 0.79 -6.71 27.67
CA THR A 4 0.43 -5.77 26.62
C THR A 4 -0.62 -6.47 25.76
N ASN A 5 -1.89 -6.23 26.08
CA ASN A 5 -3.03 -6.61 25.27
C ASN A 5 -2.76 -6.21 23.80
N HIS A 6 -2.51 -7.20 22.96
CA HIS A 6 -2.36 -7.06 21.51
C HIS A 6 -3.75 -6.82 20.92
N VAL A 7 -4.31 -5.62 21.15
CA VAL A 7 -5.57 -5.24 20.53
C VAL A 7 -5.30 -5.04 19.04
N THR A 8 -5.89 -5.88 18.22
CA THR A 8 -5.88 -5.74 16.76
C THR A 8 -6.53 -4.40 16.40
N ASP A 9 -5.72 -3.48 15.87
CA ASP A 9 -6.22 -2.22 15.30
C ASP A 9 -6.49 -2.42 13.82
N ALA A 10 -7.70 -2.89 13.50
CA ALA A 10 -8.11 -3.16 12.13
C ALA A 10 -8.06 -1.92 11.22
N SER A 11 -8.08 -0.70 11.78
CA SER A 11 -7.96 0.55 11.00
C SER A 11 -6.55 0.75 10.45
N ARG A 12 -5.55 0.09 11.04
CA ARG A 12 -4.15 0.07 10.59
C ARG A 12 -3.80 -1.20 9.80
N GLN A 13 -4.80 -1.94 9.33
CA GLN A 13 -4.58 -3.09 8.45
C GLN A 13 -5.00 -2.76 7.01
N ILE A 14 -4.45 -3.52 6.08
CA ILE A 14 -4.61 -3.28 4.64
C ILE A 14 -6.06 -3.11 4.20
N PRO A 15 -7.05 -3.92 4.65
CA PRO A 15 -8.44 -3.76 4.22
C PRO A 15 -9.01 -2.36 4.45
N ALA A 16 -8.63 -1.69 5.54
CA ALA A 16 -9.07 -0.33 5.83
C ALA A 16 -8.43 0.73 4.92
N LEU A 17 -7.27 0.40 4.33
CA LEU A 17 -6.43 1.32 3.55
C LEU A 17 -6.59 1.15 2.03
N ILE A 18 -7.14 0.03 1.55
CA ILE A 18 -7.40 -0.24 0.11
C ILE A 18 -8.06 0.94 -0.62
N PRO A 19 -9.09 1.63 -0.08
CA PRO A 19 -9.75 2.72 -0.80
C PRO A 19 -8.89 3.96 -1.05
N THR A 20 -7.70 4.05 -0.46
CA THR A 20 -6.78 5.20 -0.60
C THR A 20 -5.88 5.10 -1.83
N VAL A 21 -5.86 3.95 -2.51
CA VAL A 21 -5.07 3.70 -3.71
C VAL A 21 -5.96 3.23 -4.86
N GLY A 22 -5.37 3.08 -6.05
CA GLY A 22 -6.12 2.66 -7.24
C GLY A 22 -6.74 1.26 -7.09
N PRO A 23 -7.94 1.06 -7.65
CA PRO A 23 -8.74 -0.16 -7.47
C PRO A 23 -8.11 -1.36 -8.16
N GLY A 24 -7.24 -1.13 -9.15
CA GLY A 24 -6.51 -2.17 -9.86
C GLY A 24 -5.50 -2.92 -8.97
N TRP A 25 -5.18 -2.41 -7.78
CA TRP A 25 -4.30 -3.08 -6.83
C TRP A 25 -5.04 -3.83 -5.72
N THR A 26 -6.38 -3.84 -5.73
CA THR A 26 -7.19 -4.51 -4.70
C THR A 26 -6.79 -5.98 -4.51
N GLU A 27 -6.63 -6.75 -5.60
CA GLU A 27 -6.27 -8.17 -5.51
C GLU A 27 -4.86 -8.39 -4.93
N LEU A 28 -3.90 -7.52 -5.26
CA LEU A 28 -2.54 -7.56 -4.71
C LEU A 28 -2.56 -7.29 -3.20
N LEU A 29 -3.35 -6.30 -2.78
CA LEU A 29 -3.50 -5.91 -1.38
C LEU A 29 -4.27 -6.95 -0.57
N ASP A 30 -5.29 -7.58 -1.14
CA ASP A 30 -6.01 -8.69 -0.51
C ASP A 30 -5.10 -9.90 -0.30
N GLN A 31 -4.23 -10.21 -1.26
CA GLN A 31 -3.23 -11.26 -1.12
C GLN A 31 -2.22 -10.91 -0.01
N LEU A 32 -1.66 -9.70 -0.04
CA LEU A 32 -0.74 -9.22 0.98
C LEU A 32 -1.37 -9.24 2.38
N HIS A 33 -2.65 -8.85 2.51
CA HIS A 33 -3.38 -8.93 3.77
C HIS A 33 -3.44 -10.36 4.31
N ARG A 34 -3.75 -11.34 3.46
CA ARG A 34 -3.78 -12.76 3.87
C ARG A 34 -2.41 -13.23 4.34
N ASP A 35 -1.36 -12.90 3.60
CA ASP A 35 0.00 -13.35 3.91
C ASP A 35 0.53 -12.71 5.21
N LEU A 36 0.29 -11.41 5.41
CA LEU A 36 0.64 -10.73 6.66
C LEU A 36 -0.20 -11.23 7.84
N SER A 37 -1.49 -11.49 7.65
CA SER A 37 -2.35 -12.04 8.71
C SER A 37 -1.95 -13.46 9.12
N ALA A 38 -1.43 -14.25 8.17
CA ALA A 38 -0.88 -15.57 8.46
C ALA A 38 0.46 -15.49 9.23
N LEU A 39 1.24 -14.42 9.01
CA LEU A 39 2.47 -14.15 9.76
C LEU A 39 2.17 -13.63 11.18
N ASP A 40 1.26 -12.67 11.29
CA ASP A 40 0.76 -12.10 12.54
C ASP A 40 -0.66 -11.53 12.34
N PRO A 41 -1.69 -12.10 12.96
CA PRO A 41 -3.06 -11.58 12.87
C PRO A 41 -3.22 -10.14 13.38
N ALA A 42 -2.29 -9.67 14.22
CA ALA A 42 -2.28 -8.33 14.78
C ALA A 42 -1.28 -7.38 14.12
N TYR A 43 -0.76 -7.73 12.93
CA TYR A 43 0.11 -6.84 12.16
C TYR A 43 -0.52 -5.46 11.98
N ARG A 44 0.33 -4.44 11.92
CA ARG A 44 -0.08 -3.04 11.73
C ARG A 44 0.77 -2.40 10.66
N ILE A 45 0.15 -1.55 9.85
CA ILE A 45 0.82 -0.76 8.84
C ILE A 45 1.31 0.55 9.48
N GLU A 46 2.58 0.86 9.26
CA GLU A 46 3.21 2.14 9.62
C GLU A 46 3.15 3.14 8.47
N GLU A 47 3.45 2.69 7.25
CA GLU A 47 3.41 3.50 6.04
C GLU A 47 2.55 2.81 4.98
N PHE A 48 1.64 3.56 4.35
CA PHE A 48 0.81 3.07 3.25
C PHE A 48 0.55 4.18 2.25
N GLY A 49 0.79 3.91 0.97
CA GLY A 49 0.40 4.82 -0.08
C GLY A 49 1.04 4.48 -1.42
N THR A 50 1.24 5.53 -2.23
CA THR A 50 1.88 5.41 -3.53
C THR A 50 3.13 6.28 -3.60
N GLN A 51 4.22 5.74 -4.11
CA GLN A 51 5.45 6.48 -4.36
C GLN A 51 5.95 6.13 -5.75
N LEU A 52 6.23 7.13 -6.60
CA LEU A 52 6.79 6.92 -7.95
C LEU A 52 6.04 5.91 -8.83
N GLY A 53 4.72 5.79 -8.67
CA GLY A 53 3.87 4.92 -9.48
C GLY A 53 3.78 3.46 -9.02
N ARG A 54 4.25 3.18 -7.80
CA ARG A 54 4.12 1.88 -7.12
C ARG A 54 3.52 2.04 -5.72
N LEU A 55 3.09 0.92 -5.14
CA LEU A 55 2.77 0.84 -3.72
C LEU A 55 4.01 1.15 -2.87
N ARG A 56 3.78 1.77 -1.72
CA ARG A 56 4.76 1.94 -0.65
C ARG A 56 4.14 1.45 0.65
N ILE A 57 4.69 0.39 1.22
CA ILE A 57 4.10 -0.30 2.37
C ILE A 57 5.18 -0.70 3.38
N THR A 58 5.04 -0.22 4.62
CA THR A 58 5.90 -0.59 5.75
C THR A 58 5.02 -1.15 6.89
N VAL A 59 5.41 -2.30 7.43
CA VAL A 59 4.75 -2.95 8.58
C VAL A 59 5.48 -2.55 9.86
N THR A 60 4.73 -2.28 10.93
CA THR A 60 5.30 -1.94 12.24
C THR A 60 6.15 -3.11 12.78
N ASP A 61 7.33 -2.79 13.30
CA ASP A 61 8.20 -3.76 13.95
C ASP A 61 7.52 -4.47 15.13
N ARG A 62 7.85 -5.74 15.28
CA ARG A 62 7.41 -6.58 16.40
C ARG A 62 8.52 -6.70 17.44
N PHE A 63 8.11 -6.67 18.72
CA PHE A 63 8.99 -6.90 19.85
C PHE A 63 8.43 -8.00 20.74
N GLU A 64 9.24 -9.01 21.05
CA GLU A 64 8.89 -10.12 21.95
C GLU A 64 9.76 -10.04 23.20
N ALA A 65 9.14 -10.02 24.39
CA ALA A 65 9.84 -9.82 25.68
C ALA A 65 10.76 -8.58 25.74
N GLY A 66 10.51 -7.57 24.90
CA GLY A 66 11.32 -6.36 24.79
C GLY A 66 12.48 -6.43 23.80
N GLU A 67 12.67 -7.57 23.13
CA GLU A 67 13.66 -7.75 22.06
C GLU A 67 13.01 -7.59 20.68
N PHE A 68 13.75 -6.97 19.76
CA PHE A 68 13.31 -6.81 18.38
C PHE A 68 13.28 -8.16 17.66
N ASP A 69 12.16 -8.45 17.03
CA ASP A 69 11.98 -9.66 16.24
C ASP A 69 12.40 -9.41 14.77
N GLY A 70 13.69 -9.63 14.51
CA GLY A 70 14.25 -9.48 13.18
C GLY A 70 13.71 -10.49 12.16
N GLU A 71 13.32 -11.70 12.57
CA GLU A 71 12.74 -12.68 11.64
C GLU A 71 11.38 -12.20 11.14
N TYR A 72 10.55 -11.66 12.03
CA TYR A 72 9.28 -11.04 11.65
C TYR A 72 9.50 -9.89 10.68
N ALA A 73 10.43 -8.97 10.99
CA ALA A 73 10.71 -7.81 10.17
C ALA A 73 11.17 -8.21 8.75
N ASP A 74 12.10 -9.16 8.63
CA ASP A 74 12.59 -9.65 7.35
C ASP A 74 11.48 -10.31 6.52
N ARG A 75 10.62 -11.12 7.16
CA ARG A 75 9.50 -11.80 6.48
C ARG A 75 8.42 -10.82 6.05
N ALA A 76 8.07 -9.86 6.90
CA ALA A 76 7.11 -8.81 6.58
C ALA A 76 7.62 -7.93 5.42
N ALA A 77 8.91 -7.55 5.45
CA ALA A 77 9.55 -6.79 4.38
C ALA A 77 9.58 -7.54 3.04
N ALA A 78 9.84 -8.85 3.05
CA ALA A 78 9.80 -9.67 1.83
C ALA A 78 8.39 -9.72 1.21
N LEU A 79 7.35 -9.79 2.04
CA LEU A 79 5.96 -9.76 1.59
C LEU A 79 5.59 -8.40 1.00
N THR A 80 5.95 -7.29 1.66
CA THR A 80 5.67 -5.96 1.13
C THR A 80 6.45 -5.68 -0.15
N ASP A 81 7.73 -6.04 -0.23
CA ASP A 81 8.56 -5.86 -1.44
C ASP A 81 8.00 -6.62 -2.66
N THR A 82 7.49 -7.83 -2.43
CA THR A 82 6.80 -8.62 -3.48
C THR A 82 5.56 -7.86 -4.00
N ALA A 83 4.76 -7.30 -3.10
CA ALA A 83 3.57 -6.53 -3.48
C ALA A 83 3.92 -5.19 -4.14
N GLU A 84 4.94 -4.48 -3.65
CA GLU A 84 5.46 -3.25 -4.28
C GLU A 84 5.92 -3.53 -5.71
N THR A 85 6.73 -4.58 -5.91
CA THR A 85 7.22 -4.99 -7.23
C THR A 85 6.07 -5.40 -8.16
N ALA A 86 5.08 -6.14 -7.67
CA ALA A 86 3.91 -6.52 -8.46
C ALA A 86 3.07 -5.29 -8.87
N SER A 87 2.97 -4.28 -8.01
CA SER A 87 2.24 -3.04 -8.31
C SER A 87 2.87 -2.23 -9.46
N GLU A 88 4.20 -2.26 -9.60
CA GLU A 88 4.90 -1.62 -10.73
C GLU A 88 4.47 -2.18 -12.09
N GLN A 89 4.06 -3.45 -12.11
CA GLN A 89 3.68 -4.20 -13.31
C GLN A 89 2.16 -4.35 -13.46
N THR A 90 1.39 -3.76 -12.55
CA THR A 90 -0.07 -3.87 -12.51
C THR A 90 -0.70 -2.50 -12.65
N CYS A 91 -1.62 -2.36 -13.61
CA CYS A 91 -2.34 -1.12 -13.86
C CYS A 91 -3.12 -0.71 -12.60
N GLU A 92 -2.78 0.44 -12.02
CA GLU A 92 -3.41 1.03 -10.84
C GLU A 92 -4.92 1.22 -11.05
N ALA A 93 -5.37 1.45 -12.29
CA ALA A 93 -6.77 1.73 -12.60
C ALA A 93 -7.64 0.48 -12.80
N CYS A 94 -7.10 -0.62 -13.33
CA CYS A 94 -7.91 -1.78 -13.76
C CYS A 94 -7.34 -3.15 -13.38
N GLY A 95 -6.13 -3.24 -12.85
CA GLY A 95 -5.50 -4.50 -12.45
C GLY A 95 -4.91 -5.34 -13.58
N SER A 96 -5.07 -4.93 -14.84
CA SER A 96 -4.38 -5.57 -15.97
C SER A 96 -2.87 -5.29 -15.96
N SER A 97 -2.09 -6.04 -16.73
CA SER A 97 -0.64 -5.76 -16.85
C SER A 97 -0.38 -4.32 -17.30
N GLY A 98 0.47 -3.64 -16.54
CA GLY A 98 0.82 -2.23 -16.68
C GLY A 98 2.33 -2.02 -16.64
N ARG A 99 2.73 -0.76 -16.77
CA ARG A 99 4.11 -0.32 -16.54
C ARG A 99 4.09 1.12 -16.06
N ILE A 100 5.11 1.53 -15.32
CA ILE A 100 5.26 2.92 -14.86
C ILE A 100 5.23 3.88 -16.07
N ARG A 101 4.38 4.90 -15.97
CA ARG A 101 4.26 6.00 -16.92
C ARG A 101 4.28 7.33 -16.19
N PHE A 102 4.76 8.35 -16.87
CA PHE A 102 4.50 9.73 -16.51
C PHE A 102 3.14 10.15 -17.06
N ARG A 103 2.31 10.75 -16.21
CA ARG A 103 1.05 11.40 -16.58
C ARG A 103 1.05 12.82 -16.03
N GLY A 104 0.65 13.79 -16.84
CA GLY A 104 0.64 15.20 -16.45
C GLY A 104 0.42 16.13 -17.63
N ASP A 105 0.09 17.38 -17.34
CA ASP A 105 -0.07 18.48 -18.31
C ASP A 105 1.19 19.36 -18.41
N GLY A 106 2.33 18.89 -17.87
CA GLY A 106 3.60 19.60 -17.84
C GLY A 106 3.81 20.46 -16.59
N THR A 107 2.74 20.88 -15.89
CA THR A 107 2.84 21.61 -14.62
C THR A 107 2.75 20.68 -13.42
N TRP A 108 2.00 19.59 -13.54
CA TRP A 108 1.98 18.52 -12.55
C TRP A 108 2.25 17.18 -13.24
N MET A 109 3.37 16.54 -12.87
CA MET A 109 3.77 15.25 -13.43
C MET A 109 3.77 14.20 -12.32
N ARG A 110 2.91 13.19 -12.47
CA ARG A 110 2.78 12.05 -11.56
C ARG A 110 3.19 10.77 -12.27
N MET A 111 3.83 9.87 -11.53
CA MET A 111 4.08 8.51 -12.00
C MET A 111 2.94 7.60 -11.58
N GLN A 112 2.46 6.76 -12.49
CA GLN A 112 1.44 5.73 -12.25
C GLN A 112 1.77 4.48 -13.06
N SER A 113 1.53 3.30 -12.51
CA SER A 113 1.54 2.07 -13.33
C SER A 113 0.23 1.95 -14.10
N LEU A 114 0.29 1.98 -15.43
CA LEU A 114 -0.90 1.94 -16.29
C LEU A 114 -0.70 1.02 -17.50
N CYS A 115 -1.77 0.33 -17.89
CA CYS A 115 -1.87 -0.31 -19.20
C CYS A 115 -2.07 0.74 -20.31
N ASP A 116 -1.92 0.35 -21.57
CA ASP A 116 -2.05 1.29 -22.70
C ASP A 116 -3.48 1.84 -22.87
N ASP A 117 -4.51 1.04 -22.54
CA ASP A 117 -5.90 1.49 -22.62
C ASP A 117 -6.23 2.54 -21.56
N CYS A 118 -5.92 2.27 -20.28
CA CYS A 118 -6.15 3.22 -19.19
C CYS A 118 -5.32 4.49 -19.33
N ARG A 119 -4.14 4.42 -19.97
CA ARG A 119 -3.37 5.61 -20.33
C ARG A 119 -4.13 6.50 -21.33
N ASN A 120 -4.73 5.90 -22.35
CA ASN A 120 -5.37 6.64 -23.45
C ASN A 120 -6.78 7.14 -23.10
N LEU A 121 -7.49 6.41 -22.24
CA LEU A 121 -8.86 6.75 -21.87
C LEU A 121 -8.97 8.02 -21.01
N GLY A 122 -7.93 8.40 -20.28
CA GLY A 122 -7.95 9.59 -19.42
C GLY A 122 -8.96 9.53 -18.26
N VAL A 123 -9.74 8.45 -18.13
CA VAL A 123 -10.77 8.27 -17.10
C VAL A 123 -10.11 7.94 -15.77
N PHE A 124 -10.39 8.75 -14.75
CA PHE A 124 -9.96 8.56 -13.38
C PHE A 124 -11.14 8.07 -12.53
N PRO A 125 -11.12 6.86 -11.96
CA PRO A 125 -12.11 6.52 -10.94
C PRO A 125 -11.71 6.98 -9.52
N TYR A 126 -10.50 7.48 -9.28
CA TYR A 126 -10.05 7.85 -7.93
C TYR A 126 -9.62 9.30 -7.85
N THR A 127 -10.38 10.08 -7.08
CA THR A 127 -10.07 11.44 -6.68
C THR A 127 -8.74 11.45 -5.93
N SER A 128 -7.77 12.21 -6.42
CA SER A 128 -6.54 12.55 -5.70
C SER A 128 -6.90 13.06 -4.30
N PHE A 129 -6.42 12.38 -3.25
CA PHE A 129 -6.35 12.94 -1.89
C PHE A 129 -5.23 14.00 -1.80
N ASP A 130 -5.24 14.99 -2.70
CA ASP A 130 -4.43 16.21 -2.59
C ASP A 130 -5.27 17.38 -2.04
N ASN A 131 -6.31 17.10 -1.27
CA ASN A 131 -7.03 18.09 -0.47
C ASN A 131 -7.12 17.63 0.99
N VAL A 132 -5.97 17.64 1.67
CA VAL A 132 -6.00 17.94 3.11
C VAL A 132 -6.13 19.46 3.22
N PRO A 133 -7.29 20.02 3.61
CA PRO A 133 -7.35 21.44 3.90
C PRO A 133 -6.37 21.73 5.04
N ASN A 134 -5.45 22.65 4.78
CA ASN A 134 -4.55 23.25 5.76
C ASN A 134 -5.38 23.77 6.95
N VAL A 135 -5.32 23.09 8.10
CA VAL A 135 -5.93 23.56 9.34
C VAL A 135 -4.88 24.45 10.03
N PRO A 136 -5.06 25.78 10.08
CA PRO A 136 -4.14 26.62 10.82
C PRO A 136 -4.22 26.30 12.33
N HIS A 137 -3.05 26.29 12.96
CA HIS A 137 -2.83 26.14 14.41
C HIS A 137 -3.58 27.18 15.24
#